data_AF-A0A4R5A1K1-F1
#
_entry.id   AF-A0A4R5A1K1-F1
#
_cell.length_a   1.000
_cell.length_b   1.000
_cell.length_c   1.000
_cell.angle_alpha   90.00
_cell.angle_beta   90.00
_cell.angle_gamma   90.00
#
_symmetry.space_group_name_H-M   'P 1'
#
loop_
_entity.id
_entity.type
_entity.pdbx_description
1 polymer ?
#
loop_
_entity_poly.entity_id
_entity_poly.type
_entity_poly.pdbx_seq_one_letter_code
_entity_poly.pdbx_strand_id
1 'polypeptide(L)'
;MSDQPELPSSGGARAPEPNRVRFEVAALTTDHPRGFQVLVFVDDVEITALGAGLGMDPYDLLVPRNRLVATGEPRRVPIARCTCGVYGCGETDVLIVRDGDRVRWEWLKQKPMEHGVTFPADDYDAEVERLGNDVGWETPERTAGRLVLRDLDGDLDRLRSLGMEPQWAADDHPRWFRVAFRIAEDYQVFVRFPWKDRTPQQLAAVVSRTLARKPQRWPATWHAIRPELTGPPSVAGRRWRPERW
;
A
#
# COMPACT_ATOMS: atom_id res chain seq x y z
N MET A 1 -22.63 60.00 -37.94
CA MET A 1 -22.23 58.63 -38.31
C MET A 1 -20.81 58.47 -37.85
N SER A 2 -20.62 57.98 -36.63
CA SER A 2 -19.31 57.75 -36.03
C SER A 2 -19.05 56.25 -36.08
N ASP A 3 -18.00 55.88 -36.81
CA ASP A 3 -17.52 54.52 -37.00
C ASP A 3 -16.68 54.14 -35.76
N GLN A 4 -17.08 53.10 -35.03
CA GLN A 4 -16.26 52.49 -33.98
C GLN A 4 -15.60 51.22 -34.54
N PRO A 5 -14.28 51.05 -34.41
CA PRO A 5 -13.62 49.83 -34.83
C PRO A 5 -13.90 48.69 -33.82
N GLU A 6 -14.41 47.57 -34.34
CA GLU A 6 -14.53 46.30 -33.62
C GLU A 6 -13.15 45.80 -33.18
N LEU A 7 -13.02 45.54 -31.88
CA LEU A 7 -11.87 44.82 -31.32
C LEU A 7 -12.00 43.33 -31.65
N PRO A 8 -10.90 42.64 -32.04
CA PRO A 8 -10.94 41.22 -32.33
C PRO A 8 -11.26 40.42 -31.06
N SER A 9 -12.27 39.57 -31.18
CA SER A 9 -12.64 38.55 -30.20
C SER A 9 -11.42 37.72 -29.81
N SER A 10 -11.02 37.80 -28.55
CA SER A 10 -10.01 36.91 -27.96
C SER A 10 -10.53 35.48 -28.03
N GLY A 11 -9.87 34.67 -28.88
CA GLY A 11 -10.11 33.24 -28.95
C GLY A 11 -9.97 32.62 -27.57
N GLY A 12 -11.06 32.03 -27.07
CA GLY A 12 -11.05 31.29 -25.82
C GLY A 12 -10.05 30.14 -25.92
N ALA A 13 -8.98 30.21 -25.14
CA ALA A 13 -8.13 29.04 -24.91
C ALA A 13 -9.04 27.95 -24.33
N ARG A 14 -9.26 26.88 -25.11
CA ARG A 14 -9.96 25.69 -24.65
C ARG A 14 -9.21 25.23 -23.40
N ALA A 15 -9.92 25.15 -22.26
CA ALA A 15 -9.31 24.62 -21.05
C ALA A 15 -8.69 23.26 -21.39
N PRO A 16 -7.45 22.98 -20.94
CA PRO A 16 -6.80 21.72 -21.24
C PRO A 16 -7.73 20.57 -20.82
N GLU A 17 -7.82 19.55 -21.68
CA GLU A 17 -8.64 18.39 -21.37
C GLU A 17 -8.14 17.76 -20.06
N PRO A 18 -9.05 17.35 -19.18
CA PRO A 18 -8.65 16.78 -17.90
C PRO A 18 -7.92 15.46 -18.14
N ASN A 19 -6.89 15.20 -17.32
CA ASN A 19 -6.09 13.99 -17.44
C ASN A 19 -6.93 12.74 -17.14
N ARG A 20 -6.46 11.59 -17.61
CA ARG A 20 -7.01 10.26 -17.30
C ARG A 20 -6.00 9.43 -16.54
N VAL A 21 -6.45 8.72 -15.52
CA VAL A 21 -5.62 7.75 -14.79
C VAL A 21 -6.06 6.34 -15.12
N ARG A 22 -5.09 5.42 -15.18
CA ARG A 22 -5.34 3.97 -15.23
C ARG A 22 -4.32 3.26 -14.36
N PHE A 23 -4.75 2.20 -13.67
CA PHE A 23 -3.91 1.37 -12.84
C PHE A 23 -3.95 -0.09 -13.29
N GLU A 24 -2.82 -0.78 -13.22
CA GLU A 24 -2.77 -2.21 -13.52
C GLU A 24 -1.92 -2.94 -12.51
N VAL A 25 -2.38 -4.11 -12.07
CA VAL A 25 -1.55 -5.01 -11.26
C VAL A 25 -0.80 -5.96 -12.18
N ALA A 26 0.53 -5.89 -12.13
CA ALA A 26 1.42 -6.76 -12.90
C ALA A 26 2.29 -7.61 -11.99
N ALA A 27 2.58 -8.84 -12.41
CA ALA A 27 3.60 -9.66 -11.76
C ALA A 27 5.00 -9.05 -12.00
N LEU A 28 5.86 -9.10 -10.98
CA LEU A 28 7.28 -8.80 -11.16
C LEU A 28 7.95 -9.92 -11.98
N THR A 29 8.85 -9.54 -12.88
CA THR A 29 9.64 -10.50 -13.67
C THR A 29 10.81 -11.07 -12.85
N THR A 30 11.61 -11.92 -13.49
CA THR A 30 12.47 -13.04 -13.01
C THR A 30 13.25 -12.92 -11.69
N ASP A 31 13.47 -11.72 -11.15
CA ASP A 31 14.25 -11.51 -9.92
C ASP A 31 13.37 -11.54 -8.66
N HIS A 32 12.04 -11.39 -8.80
CA HIS A 32 11.07 -11.47 -7.71
C HIS A 32 9.84 -12.30 -8.10
N PRO A 33 9.98 -13.62 -8.33
CA PRO A 33 8.96 -14.48 -8.95
C PRO A 33 7.65 -14.67 -8.17
N ARG A 34 7.46 -13.99 -7.03
CA ARG A 34 6.21 -13.94 -6.24
C ARG A 34 5.73 -12.52 -5.93
N GLY A 35 6.40 -11.51 -6.48
CA GLY A 35 6.07 -10.11 -6.24
C GLY A 35 5.10 -9.57 -7.28
N PHE A 36 4.34 -8.56 -6.88
CA PHE A 36 3.44 -7.81 -7.75
C PHE A 36 3.79 -6.32 -7.67
N GLN A 37 3.33 -5.56 -8.65
CA GLN A 37 3.40 -4.11 -8.66
C GLN A 37 2.12 -3.51 -9.22
N VAL A 38 1.77 -2.32 -8.74
CA VAL A 38 0.74 -1.46 -9.34
C VAL A 38 1.43 -0.52 -10.31
N LEU A 39 1.21 -0.72 -11.60
CA LEU A 39 1.59 0.20 -12.66
C LEU A 39 0.60 1.37 -12.68
N VAL A 40 1.10 2.59 -12.87
CA VAL A 40 0.29 3.81 -12.92
C VAL A 40 0.47 4.45 -14.28
N PHE A 41 -0.63 4.69 -14.97
CA PHE A 41 -0.67 5.38 -16.25
C PHE A 41 -1.41 6.70 -16.11
N VAL A 42 -0.85 7.77 -16.67
CA VAL A 42 -1.54 9.06 -16.83
C VAL A 42 -1.50 9.41 -18.31
N ASP A 43 -2.68 9.60 -18.90
CA ASP A 43 -2.84 9.83 -20.35
C ASP A 43 -2.07 8.80 -21.19
N ASP A 44 -2.19 7.52 -20.79
CA ASP A 44 -1.51 6.36 -21.37
C ASP A 44 0.02 6.32 -21.26
N VAL A 45 0.63 7.28 -20.55
CA VAL A 45 2.06 7.27 -20.22
C VAL A 45 2.29 6.52 -18.91
N GLU A 46 3.16 5.51 -18.91
CA GLU A 46 3.50 4.78 -17.69
C GLU A 46 4.39 5.62 -16.74
N ILE A 47 3.77 6.16 -15.71
CA ILE A 47 4.37 7.05 -14.72
C ILE A 47 5.30 6.29 -13.76
N THR A 48 5.04 5.02 -13.48
CA THR A 48 5.89 4.19 -12.60
C THR A 48 7.29 4.00 -13.17
N ALA A 49 7.39 3.68 -14.46
CA ALA A 49 8.65 3.55 -15.18
C ALA A 49 9.42 4.87 -15.30
N LEU A 50 8.71 5.99 -15.56
CA LEU A 50 9.33 7.32 -15.66
C LEU A 50 9.75 7.91 -14.30
N GLY A 51 9.11 7.47 -13.22
CA GLY A 51 9.44 7.85 -11.85
C GLY A 51 10.60 7.02 -11.31
N ALA A 52 10.37 6.38 -10.16
CA ALA A 52 11.39 5.56 -9.50
C ALA A 52 11.66 4.20 -10.17
N GLY A 53 10.91 3.84 -11.22
CA GLY A 53 11.17 2.70 -12.09
C GLY A 53 10.32 1.46 -11.79
N LEU A 54 9.85 1.26 -10.55
CA LEU A 54 9.03 0.11 -10.16
C LEU A 54 7.76 0.54 -9.44
N GLY A 55 6.59 0.03 -9.84
CA GLY A 55 5.32 0.32 -9.17
C GLY A 55 5.23 -0.30 -7.77
N MET A 56 4.50 0.32 -6.83
CA MET A 56 4.35 -0.17 -5.44
C MET A 56 3.71 -1.56 -5.34
N ASP A 57 4.01 -2.34 -4.29
CA ASP A 57 3.30 -3.61 -4.04
C ASP A 57 1.81 -3.31 -3.80
N PRO A 58 0.87 -4.09 -4.37
CA PRO A 58 -0.56 -3.86 -4.16
C PRO A 58 -0.98 -3.84 -2.70
N TYR A 59 -0.31 -4.57 -1.80
CA TYR A 59 -0.60 -4.48 -0.37
C TYR A 59 -0.27 -3.11 0.21
N ASP A 60 0.84 -2.50 -0.19
CA ASP A 60 1.26 -1.20 0.35
C ASP A 60 0.34 -0.04 -0.07
N LEU A 61 -0.44 -0.25 -1.14
CA LEU A 61 -1.39 0.71 -1.70
C LEU A 61 -2.85 0.41 -1.36
N LEU A 62 -3.27 -0.86 -1.42
CA LEU A 62 -4.67 -1.26 -1.44
C LEU A 62 -5.13 -1.93 -0.15
N VAL A 63 -4.20 -2.37 0.71
CA VAL A 63 -4.49 -3.21 1.88
C VAL A 63 -3.88 -2.61 3.16
N PRO A 64 -4.61 -2.55 4.28
CA PRO A 64 -6.01 -2.95 4.46
C PRO A 64 -7.02 -1.96 3.87
N ARG A 65 -6.58 -0.73 3.56
CA ARG A 65 -7.38 0.35 3.02
C ARG A 65 -6.75 0.85 1.73
N ASN A 66 -7.59 1.18 0.75
CA ASN A 66 -7.13 1.76 -0.50
C ASN A 66 -6.66 3.21 -0.28
N ARG A 67 -5.35 3.43 -0.36
CA ARG A 67 -4.69 4.72 -0.14
C ARG A 67 -4.89 5.69 -1.30
N LEU A 68 -5.31 5.20 -2.47
CA LEU A 68 -5.58 6.02 -3.65
C LEU A 68 -6.93 6.73 -3.58
N VAL A 69 -7.81 6.36 -2.64
CA VAL A 69 -9.09 7.04 -2.43
C VAL A 69 -8.84 8.50 -2.03
N ALA A 70 -9.24 9.42 -2.91
CA ALA A 70 -9.04 10.84 -2.73
C ALA A 70 -10.06 11.42 -1.74
N THR A 71 -9.57 12.24 -0.82
CA THR A 71 -10.41 12.99 0.14
C THR A 71 -10.09 14.48 0.07
N GLY A 72 -10.93 15.31 0.69
CA GLY A 72 -10.64 16.75 0.80
C GLY A 72 -9.37 17.08 1.60
N GLU A 73 -8.90 16.15 2.44
CA GLU A 73 -7.61 16.26 3.11
C GLU A 73 -6.48 15.75 2.20
N PRO A 74 -5.43 16.56 1.94
CA PRO A 74 -4.28 16.13 1.15
C PRO A 74 -3.52 14.96 1.79
N ARG A 75 -3.23 13.93 1.00
CA ARG A 75 -2.54 12.72 1.49
C ARG A 75 -1.39 12.33 0.60
N ARG A 76 -0.25 12.05 1.24
CA ARG A 76 0.94 11.55 0.56
C ARG A 76 0.83 10.04 0.33
N VAL A 77 0.94 9.62 -0.92
CA VAL A 77 0.83 8.23 -1.35
C VAL A 77 2.07 7.87 -2.19
N PRO A 78 2.83 6.83 -1.83
CA PRO A 78 3.92 6.34 -2.67
C PRO A 78 3.32 5.62 -3.89
N ILE A 79 3.81 5.91 -5.09
CA ILE A 79 3.32 5.26 -6.33
C ILE A 79 4.41 4.48 -7.06
N ALA A 80 5.68 4.86 -6.88
CA ALA A 80 6.81 4.07 -7.37
C ALA A 80 7.96 4.02 -6.37
N ARG A 81 8.71 2.93 -6.43
CA ARG A 81 9.95 2.68 -5.68
C ARG A 81 11.08 2.31 -6.63
N CYS A 82 12.30 2.41 -6.12
CA CYS A 82 13.52 1.99 -6.81
C CYS A 82 13.43 0.53 -7.26
N THR A 83 14.07 0.23 -8.39
CA THR A 83 14.17 -1.12 -8.96
C THR A 83 14.87 -2.13 -8.06
N CYS A 84 15.56 -1.70 -6.99
CA CYS A 84 16.04 -2.59 -5.92
C CYS A 84 14.91 -3.25 -5.10
N GLY A 85 13.66 -2.84 -5.31
CA GLY A 85 12.48 -3.42 -4.68
C GLY A 85 12.18 -2.87 -3.28
N VAL A 86 13.04 -2.02 -2.72
CA VAL A 86 12.88 -1.42 -1.40
C VAL A 86 12.50 0.05 -1.52
N TYR A 87 11.37 0.43 -0.91
CA TYR A 87 10.99 1.83 -0.77
C TYR A 87 11.95 2.55 0.19
N GLY A 88 12.44 3.74 -0.19
CA GLY A 88 13.48 4.49 0.54
C GLY A 88 14.78 4.73 -0.24
N CYS A 89 15.12 3.85 -1.19
CA CYS A 89 16.35 3.99 -2.00
C CYS A 89 16.16 4.98 -3.19
N GLY A 90 14.93 5.11 -3.66
CA GLY A 90 14.48 5.98 -4.74
C GLY A 90 12.96 5.87 -4.82
N GLU A 91 12.27 7.00 -4.96
CA GLU A 91 10.85 7.08 -4.62
C GLU A 91 10.15 8.15 -5.47
N THR A 92 8.96 7.80 -5.95
CA THR A 92 8.00 8.75 -6.50
C THR A 92 6.74 8.67 -5.65
N ASP A 93 6.38 9.80 -5.05
CA ASP A 93 5.17 9.94 -4.26
C ASP A 93 4.27 10.98 -4.90
N VAL A 94 2.99 10.93 -4.56
CA VAL A 94 2.00 11.94 -4.94
C VAL A 94 1.30 12.48 -3.72
N LEU A 95 1.03 13.78 -3.71
CA LEU A 95 0.02 14.36 -2.83
C LEU A 95 -1.32 14.31 -3.56
N ILE A 96 -2.26 13.51 -3.05
CA ILE A 96 -3.61 13.35 -3.60
C ILE A 96 -4.57 14.20 -2.79
N VAL A 97 -5.35 15.06 -3.46
CA VAL A 97 -6.42 15.83 -2.85
C VAL A 97 -7.63 15.87 -3.77
N ARG A 98 -8.83 15.68 -3.20
CA ARG A 98 -10.10 15.94 -3.88
C ARG A 98 -10.50 17.39 -3.65
N ASP A 99 -10.83 18.07 -4.74
CA ASP A 99 -11.34 19.43 -4.75
C ASP A 99 -12.60 19.47 -5.61
N GLY A 100 -13.76 19.34 -4.96
CA GLY A 100 -15.06 19.26 -5.64
C GLY A 100 -15.16 18.07 -6.60
N ASP A 101 -15.28 18.38 -7.89
CA ASP A 101 -15.41 17.46 -9.01
C ASP A 101 -14.06 17.05 -9.62
N ARG A 102 -12.95 17.41 -8.97
CA ARG A 102 -11.59 17.12 -9.44
C ARG A 102 -10.76 16.42 -8.38
N VAL A 103 -9.87 15.54 -8.83
CA VAL A 103 -8.78 14.99 -8.02
C VAL A 103 -7.47 15.53 -8.56
N ARG A 104 -6.68 16.16 -7.70
CA ARG A 104 -5.39 16.75 -8.05
C ARG A 104 -4.26 15.92 -7.46
N TRP A 105 -3.27 15.65 -8.29
CA TRP A 105 -2.01 15.04 -7.89
C TRP A 105 -0.88 16.03 -8.03
N GLU A 106 -0.09 16.19 -6.98
CA GLU A 106 1.19 16.88 -7.02
C GLU A 106 2.32 15.88 -6.83
N TRP A 107 3.26 15.84 -7.77
CA TRP A 107 4.41 14.95 -7.70
C TRP A 107 5.39 15.39 -6.62
N LEU A 108 5.82 14.44 -5.80
CA LEU A 108 6.84 14.61 -4.78
C LEU A 108 8.03 13.71 -5.09
N LYS A 109 9.22 14.14 -4.66
CA LYS A 109 10.51 13.45 -4.87
C LYS A 109 10.87 13.32 -6.37
N GLN A 110 11.02 12.11 -6.92
CA GLN A 110 11.30 11.92 -8.34
C GLN A 110 10.03 12.19 -9.15
N LYS A 111 10.04 13.28 -9.91
CA LYS A 111 8.87 13.78 -10.64
C LYS A 111 8.88 13.25 -12.07
N PRO A 112 7.94 12.37 -12.45
CA PRO A 112 7.85 11.82 -13.80
C PRO A 112 7.34 12.85 -14.84
N MET A 113 6.72 13.94 -14.37
CA MET A 113 6.24 15.05 -15.18
C MET A 113 6.56 16.39 -14.49
N GLU A 114 6.72 17.46 -15.27
CA GLU A 114 7.06 18.79 -14.73
C GLU A 114 5.93 19.41 -13.89
N HIS A 115 4.69 19.08 -14.22
CA HIS A 115 3.49 19.66 -13.60
C HIS A 115 2.62 18.57 -12.98
N GLY A 116 1.84 18.97 -11.97
CA GLY A 116 0.79 18.13 -11.41
C GLY A 116 -0.29 17.81 -12.45
N VAL A 117 -1.11 16.82 -12.13
CA VAL A 117 -2.17 16.32 -13.02
C VAL A 117 -3.52 16.42 -12.31
N THR A 118 -4.58 16.61 -13.09
CA THR A 118 -5.93 16.78 -12.58
C THR A 118 -6.91 15.90 -13.33
N PHE A 119 -7.63 15.08 -12.59
CA PHE A 119 -8.59 14.11 -13.11
C PHE A 119 -10.02 14.56 -12.79
N PRO A 120 -11.02 14.24 -13.63
CA PRO A 120 -12.42 14.28 -13.21
C PRO A 120 -12.59 13.30 -12.05
N ALA A 121 -13.24 13.73 -10.96
CA ALA A 121 -13.29 12.95 -9.74
C ALA A 121 -14.07 11.64 -9.92
N ASP A 122 -15.14 11.64 -10.72
CA ASP A 122 -15.95 10.44 -10.96
C ASP A 122 -15.16 9.38 -11.74
N ASP A 123 -14.40 9.78 -12.76
CA ASP A 123 -13.53 8.88 -13.53
C ASP A 123 -12.40 8.31 -12.66
N TYR A 124 -11.80 9.17 -11.83
CA TYR A 124 -10.76 8.76 -10.89
C TYR A 124 -11.29 7.75 -9.86
N ASP A 125 -12.43 8.04 -9.25
CA ASP A 125 -13.04 7.19 -8.22
C ASP A 125 -13.45 5.84 -8.81
N ALA A 126 -14.05 5.82 -10.01
CA ALA A 126 -14.42 4.59 -10.69
C ALA A 126 -13.19 3.70 -10.95
N GLU A 127 -12.08 4.30 -11.36
CA GLU A 127 -10.84 3.56 -11.63
C GLU A 127 -10.17 3.07 -10.34
N VAL A 128 -10.16 3.88 -9.27
CA VAL A 128 -9.67 3.48 -7.94
C VAL A 128 -10.52 2.36 -7.33
N GLU A 129 -11.85 2.42 -7.49
CA GLU A 129 -12.76 1.37 -7.06
C GLU A 129 -12.55 0.09 -7.86
N ARG A 130 -12.43 0.18 -9.20
CA ARG A 130 -12.12 -0.96 -10.07
C ARG A 130 -10.83 -1.65 -9.63
N LEU A 131 -9.75 -0.90 -9.43
CA LEU A 131 -8.48 -1.42 -8.96
C LEU A 131 -8.61 -2.07 -7.57
N GLY A 132 -9.33 -1.45 -6.64
CA GLY A 132 -9.54 -1.98 -5.29
C GLY A 132 -10.36 -3.28 -5.25
N ASN A 133 -11.19 -3.51 -6.27
CA ASN A 133 -12.00 -4.71 -6.44
C ASN A 133 -11.32 -5.78 -7.32
N ASP A 134 -10.24 -5.44 -8.01
CA ASP A 134 -9.45 -6.39 -8.78
C ASP A 134 -8.62 -7.27 -7.85
N VAL A 135 -9.12 -8.48 -7.61
CA VAL A 135 -8.46 -9.53 -6.84
C VAL A 135 -8.04 -10.71 -7.72
N GLY A 136 -8.14 -10.58 -9.04
CA GLY A 136 -7.84 -11.67 -9.98
C GLY A 136 -6.36 -12.05 -10.03
N TRP A 137 -5.49 -11.12 -9.64
CA TRP A 137 -4.05 -11.32 -9.54
C TRP A 137 -3.62 -12.06 -8.27
N GLU A 138 -4.48 -12.17 -7.26
CA GLU A 138 -4.09 -12.71 -5.96
C GLU A 138 -3.84 -14.23 -6.01
N THR A 139 -2.65 -14.64 -5.56
CA THR A 139 -2.41 -16.03 -5.18
C THR A 139 -3.19 -16.37 -3.90
N PRO A 140 -3.37 -17.66 -3.57
CA PRO A 140 -3.99 -18.06 -2.30
C PRO A 140 -3.34 -17.41 -1.06
N GLU A 141 -2.01 -17.27 -1.04
CA GLU A 141 -1.27 -16.59 0.02
C GLU A 141 -1.61 -15.10 0.08
N ARG A 142 -1.73 -14.43 -1.09
CA ARG A 142 -2.14 -13.02 -1.19
C ARG A 142 -3.62 -12.81 -0.84
N THR A 143 -4.49 -13.77 -1.07
CA THR A 143 -5.86 -13.69 -0.54
C THR A 143 -5.85 -13.82 0.98
N ALA A 144 -5.06 -14.76 1.54
CA ALA A 144 -5.01 -14.97 2.98
C ALA A 144 -4.45 -13.74 3.71
N GLY A 145 -3.36 -13.15 3.20
CA GLY A 145 -2.77 -11.94 3.78
C GLY A 145 -3.69 -10.74 3.74
N ARG A 146 -4.46 -10.55 2.65
CA ARG A 146 -5.43 -9.45 2.56
C ARG A 146 -6.53 -9.61 3.61
N LEU A 147 -7.07 -10.81 3.76
CA LEU A 147 -8.09 -11.10 4.78
C LEU A 147 -7.54 -10.86 6.19
N VAL A 148 -6.33 -11.34 6.48
CA VAL A 148 -5.67 -11.13 7.77
C VAL A 148 -5.44 -9.65 8.05
N LEU A 149 -4.89 -8.89 7.10
CA LEU A 149 -4.60 -7.47 7.29
C LEU A 149 -5.87 -6.65 7.46
N ARG A 150 -6.97 -6.98 6.76
CA ARG A 150 -8.29 -6.35 6.96
C ARG A 150 -8.85 -6.63 8.35
N ASP A 151 -8.76 -7.87 8.83
CA ASP A 151 -9.18 -8.22 10.19
C ASP A 151 -8.35 -7.47 11.24
N LEU A 152 -7.04 -7.30 11.02
CA LEU A 152 -6.16 -6.54 11.91
C LEU A 152 -6.45 -5.04 11.90
N ASP A 153 -6.87 -4.48 10.77
CA ASP A 153 -7.27 -3.07 10.68
C ASP A 153 -8.51 -2.78 11.54
N GLY A 154 -9.46 -3.72 11.59
CA GLY A 154 -10.63 -3.65 12.49
C GLY A 154 -10.29 -3.74 13.98
N ASP A 155 -9.09 -4.20 14.32
CA ASP A 155 -8.60 -4.39 15.70
C ASP A 155 -7.38 -3.48 16.01
N LEU A 156 -7.13 -2.48 15.15
CA LEU A 156 -5.93 -1.66 15.19
C LEU A 156 -5.79 -0.87 16.48
N ASP A 157 -6.89 -0.34 17.02
CA ASP A 157 -6.87 0.43 18.27
C ASP A 157 -6.46 -0.43 19.47
N ARG A 158 -6.92 -1.69 19.52
CA ARG A 158 -6.50 -2.65 20.54
C ARG A 158 -5.00 -2.95 20.40
N LEU A 159 -4.52 -3.21 19.19
CA LEU A 159 -3.10 -3.49 18.93
C LEU A 159 -2.21 -2.29 19.29
N ARG A 160 -2.62 -1.07 18.93
CA ARG A 160 -1.92 0.16 19.30
C ARG A 160 -1.90 0.41 20.79
N SER A 161 -2.98 0.08 21.52
CA SER A 161 -2.98 0.14 23.00
C SER A 161 -1.96 -0.80 23.66
N LEU A 162 -1.50 -1.81 22.92
CA LEU A 162 -0.44 -2.74 23.32
C LEU A 162 0.94 -2.33 22.76
N GLY A 163 1.05 -1.18 22.11
CA GLY A 163 2.26 -0.71 21.44
C GLY A 163 2.63 -1.51 20.19
N MET A 164 1.68 -2.22 19.59
CA MET A 164 1.91 -3.08 18.42
C MET A 164 1.32 -2.48 17.15
N GLU A 165 2.12 -2.44 16.10
CA GLU A 165 1.70 -2.00 14.78
C GLU A 165 1.82 -3.17 13.79
N PRO A 166 0.72 -3.59 13.13
CA PRO A 166 0.82 -4.53 12.01
C PRO A 166 1.76 -3.99 10.93
N GLN A 167 2.55 -4.87 10.32
CA GLN A 167 3.46 -4.51 9.23
C GLN A 167 3.05 -5.22 7.95
N TRP A 168 3.19 -6.54 7.92
CA TRP A 168 2.90 -7.36 6.74
C TRP A 168 2.42 -8.75 7.15
N ALA A 169 1.72 -9.41 6.22
CA ALA A 169 1.27 -10.78 6.35
C ALA A 169 1.53 -11.51 5.03
N ALA A 170 2.41 -12.50 5.03
CA ALA A 170 2.86 -13.17 3.82
C ALA A 170 3.33 -14.61 4.10
N ASP A 171 3.53 -15.40 3.04
CA ASP A 171 4.25 -16.66 3.13
C ASP A 171 5.75 -16.43 3.35
N ASP A 172 6.28 -16.96 4.45
CA ASP A 172 7.72 -16.91 4.80
C ASP A 172 8.46 -18.10 4.15
N HIS A 173 7.73 -19.19 3.89
CA HIS A 173 8.20 -20.45 3.34
C HIS A 173 6.98 -21.25 2.83
N PRO A 174 7.10 -22.20 1.88
CA PRO A 174 5.98 -23.06 1.42
C PRO A 174 5.18 -23.80 2.50
N ARG A 175 5.60 -23.76 3.77
CA ARG A 175 4.91 -24.39 4.91
C ARG A 175 4.32 -23.39 5.90
N TRP A 176 4.76 -22.14 5.88
CA TRP A 176 4.52 -21.18 6.95
C TRP A 176 4.01 -19.85 6.40
N PHE A 177 2.91 -19.41 6.98
CA PHE A 177 2.40 -18.06 6.85
C PHE A 177 2.82 -17.24 8.08
N ARG A 178 3.28 -16.01 7.88
CA ARG A 178 3.85 -15.17 8.92
C ARG A 178 3.15 -13.82 8.95
N VAL A 179 2.77 -13.40 10.15
CA VAL A 179 2.26 -12.06 10.43
C VAL A 179 3.31 -11.32 11.24
N ALA A 180 3.74 -10.17 10.74
CA ALA A 180 4.74 -9.33 11.38
C ALA A 180 4.10 -8.11 12.05
N PHE A 181 4.62 -7.78 13.22
CA PHE A 181 4.30 -6.57 13.96
C PHE A 181 5.58 -5.82 14.30
N ARG A 182 5.46 -4.52 14.45
CA ARG A 182 6.48 -3.65 15.00
C ARG A 182 6.04 -3.21 16.39
N ILE A 183 7.01 -3.08 17.31
CA ILE A 183 6.80 -2.45 18.62
C ILE A 183 7.80 -1.30 18.70
N ALA A 184 7.29 -0.07 18.57
CA ALA A 184 8.10 1.14 18.42
C ALA A 184 9.24 0.93 17.40
N GLU A 185 10.39 1.54 17.61
CA GLU A 185 11.60 1.27 16.80
C GLU A 185 12.48 0.18 17.42
N ASP A 186 11.97 -0.52 18.42
CA ASP A 186 12.75 -1.38 19.30
C ASP A 186 12.71 -2.85 18.87
N TYR A 187 11.54 -3.33 18.42
CA TYR A 187 11.34 -4.75 18.12
C TYR A 187 10.52 -4.99 16.85
N GLN A 188 10.83 -6.11 16.20
CA GLN A 188 9.93 -6.79 15.27
C GLN A 188 9.45 -8.10 15.89
N VAL A 189 8.16 -8.39 15.78
CA VAL A 189 7.51 -9.59 16.33
C VAL A 189 6.86 -10.36 15.19
N PHE A 190 6.97 -11.69 15.25
CA PHE A 190 6.47 -12.56 14.20
C PHE A 190 5.59 -13.66 14.77
N VAL A 191 4.44 -13.89 14.18
CA VAL A 191 3.56 -15.00 14.53
C VAL A 191 3.43 -15.91 13.32
N ARG A 192 3.79 -17.19 13.48
CA ARG A 192 3.81 -18.17 12.40
C ARG A 192 2.64 -19.14 12.49
N PHE A 193 2.09 -19.47 11.32
CA PHE A 193 0.94 -20.33 11.16
C PHE A 193 1.25 -21.38 10.09
N PRO A 194 0.91 -22.66 10.30
CA PRO A 194 0.96 -23.65 9.24
C PRO A 194 0.05 -23.23 8.09
N TRP A 195 0.60 -23.21 6.88
CA TRP A 195 -0.13 -22.86 5.65
C TRP A 195 -0.68 -24.08 4.92
N LYS A 196 0.10 -25.17 4.87
CA LYS A 196 -0.20 -26.37 4.09
C LYS A 196 -1.62 -26.90 4.40
N ASP A 197 -2.32 -27.31 3.35
CA ASP A 197 -3.64 -27.96 3.40
C ASP A 197 -4.77 -27.06 3.95
N ARG A 198 -4.66 -25.73 3.77
CA ARG A 198 -5.69 -24.77 4.16
C ARG A 198 -6.11 -23.89 2.99
N THR A 199 -7.39 -23.50 2.99
CA THR A 199 -7.85 -22.39 2.16
C THR A 199 -7.42 -21.05 2.77
N PRO A 200 -7.38 -19.97 1.97
CA PRO A 200 -7.09 -18.63 2.47
C PRO A 200 -8.00 -18.22 3.65
N GLN A 201 -9.29 -18.53 3.57
CA GLN A 201 -10.28 -18.21 4.60
C GLN A 201 -10.05 -19.00 5.89
N GLN A 202 -9.69 -20.29 5.77
CA GLN A 202 -9.37 -21.11 6.93
C GLN A 202 -8.11 -20.60 7.65
N LEU A 203 -7.07 -20.22 6.90
CA LEU A 203 -5.89 -19.62 7.49
C LEU A 203 -6.23 -18.30 8.19
N ALA A 204 -6.90 -17.38 7.49
CA ALA A 204 -7.29 -16.08 8.06
C ALA A 204 -8.09 -16.25 9.37
N ALA A 205 -9.09 -17.14 9.39
CA ALA A 205 -9.86 -17.41 10.61
C ALA A 205 -9.02 -18.01 11.77
N VAL A 206 -7.98 -18.80 11.49
CA VAL A 206 -7.06 -19.29 12.52
C VAL A 206 -6.14 -18.18 13.03
N VAL A 207 -5.66 -17.32 12.12
CA VAL A 207 -4.84 -16.16 12.44
C VAL A 207 -5.62 -15.20 13.33
N SER A 208 -6.80 -14.75 12.90
CA SER A 208 -7.65 -13.79 13.62
C SER A 208 -8.04 -14.32 15.01
N ARG A 209 -8.46 -15.59 15.12
CA ARG A 209 -8.72 -16.21 16.44
C ARG A 209 -7.49 -16.27 17.33
N THR A 210 -6.31 -16.47 16.76
CA THR A 210 -5.06 -16.49 17.54
C THR A 210 -4.71 -15.11 18.04
N LEU A 211 -4.76 -14.11 17.18
CA LEU A 211 -4.37 -12.73 17.44
C LEU A 211 -5.38 -11.98 18.31
N ALA A 212 -6.66 -12.38 18.31
CA ALA A 212 -7.66 -11.88 19.26
C ALA A 212 -7.34 -12.21 20.74
N ARG A 213 -6.50 -13.23 20.99
CA ARG A 213 -6.03 -13.55 22.35
C ARG A 213 -4.98 -12.53 22.81
N LYS A 214 -4.72 -12.47 24.12
CA LYS A 214 -3.62 -11.66 24.66
C LYS A 214 -2.27 -12.06 24.02
N PRO A 215 -1.37 -11.12 23.68
CA PRO A 215 -0.09 -11.39 23.02
C PRO A 215 0.77 -12.46 23.71
N GLN A 216 0.69 -12.56 25.03
CA GLN A 216 1.42 -13.55 25.82
C GLN A 216 1.03 -15.01 25.49
N ARG A 217 -0.10 -15.24 24.81
CA ARG A 217 -0.57 -16.55 24.36
C ARG A 217 -0.19 -16.87 22.92
N TRP A 218 0.36 -15.92 22.17
CA TRP A 218 0.71 -16.13 20.77
C TRP A 218 1.97 -17.01 20.66
N PRO A 219 2.03 -17.90 19.64
CA PRO A 219 3.25 -18.61 19.28
C PRO A 219 4.18 -17.67 18.51
N ALA A 220 4.72 -16.66 19.19
CA ALA A 220 5.47 -15.59 18.56
C ALA A 220 6.98 -15.71 18.77
N THR A 221 7.73 -15.16 17.83
CA THR A 221 9.16 -14.90 17.92
C THR A 221 9.40 -13.40 17.82
N TRP A 222 10.57 -12.93 18.27
CA TRP A 222 10.90 -11.51 18.28
C TRP A 222 12.35 -11.24 17.90
N HIS A 223 12.60 -10.11 17.26
CA HIS A 223 13.91 -9.61 16.93
C HIS A 223 14.05 -8.19 17.48
N ALA A 224 15.09 -7.93 18.27
CA ALA A 224 15.44 -6.58 18.68
C ALA A 224 16.08 -5.86 17.50
N ILE A 225 15.49 -4.73 17.10
CA ILE A 225 16.03 -3.85 16.05
C ILE A 225 17.24 -3.09 16.59
N ARG A 226 17.18 -2.73 17.88
CA ARG A 226 18.24 -2.00 18.57
C ARG A 226 19.22 -2.96 19.26
N PRO A 227 20.53 -2.90 18.98
CA PRO A 227 21.52 -3.83 19.51
C PRO A 227 21.61 -3.87 21.04
N GLU A 228 21.30 -2.76 21.71
CA GLU A 228 21.31 -2.63 23.18
C GLU A 228 20.21 -3.44 23.87
N LEU A 229 19.17 -3.85 23.14
CA LEU A 229 18.05 -4.62 23.67
C LEU A 229 18.34 -6.11 23.56
N THR A 230 18.59 -6.74 24.71
CA THR A 230 18.93 -8.16 24.80
C THR A 230 17.77 -9.03 25.31
N GLY A 231 16.75 -8.40 25.90
CA GLY A 231 15.57 -9.07 26.46
C GLY A 231 14.36 -9.04 25.52
N PRO A 232 13.32 -9.84 25.80
CA PRO A 232 12.07 -9.78 25.04
C PRO A 232 11.30 -8.48 25.30
N PRO A 233 10.40 -8.06 24.38
CA PRO A 233 9.52 -6.92 24.63
C PRO A 233 8.59 -7.19 25.81
N SER A 234 8.11 -6.13 26.48
CA SER A 234 7.29 -6.23 27.70
C SER A 234 5.97 -7.02 27.51
N VAL A 235 5.41 -7.00 26.29
CA VAL A 235 4.20 -7.75 25.93
C VAL A 235 4.44 -9.25 25.72
N ALA A 236 5.70 -9.69 25.70
CA ALA A 236 6.05 -11.06 25.38
C ALA A 236 5.51 -12.07 26.41
N GLY A 237 5.01 -13.19 25.89
CA GLY A 237 4.66 -14.34 26.72
C GLY A 237 5.88 -15.20 27.04
N ARG A 238 5.76 -16.05 28.07
CA ARG A 238 6.81 -17.03 28.45
C ARG A 238 7.22 -17.97 27.31
N ARG A 239 6.35 -18.15 26.31
CA ARG A 239 6.58 -19.01 25.13
C ARG A 239 7.26 -18.27 23.97
N TRP A 240 7.39 -16.95 24.04
CA TRP A 240 8.07 -16.20 22.99
C TRP A 240 9.55 -16.54 22.99
N ARG A 241 10.17 -16.54 21.81
CA ARG A 241 11.59 -16.85 21.60
C ARG A 241 12.25 -15.79 20.73
N PRO A 242 13.55 -15.54 20.87
CA PRO A 242 14.28 -14.76 19.87
C PRO A 242 14.13 -15.40 18.48
N GLU A 243 13.92 -14.57 17.48
CA GLU A 243 13.91 -14.95 16.08
C GLU A 243 15.30 -15.44 15.68
N ARG A 244 15.34 -16.51 14.88
CA ARG A 244 16.58 -17.06 14.32
C ARG A 244 16.43 -17.03 12.81
N TRP A 245 17.33 -16.30 12.15
CA TRP A 245 17.42 -16.20 10.70
C TRP A 245 18.26 -17.33 10.13
#